data_AF-A0A482ZJJ2-F1
#
_entry.id   AF-A0A482ZJJ2-F1
#
_cell.length_a   1.000
_cell.length_b   1.000
_cell.length_c   1.000
_cell.angle_alpha   90.00
_cell.angle_beta   90.00
_cell.angle_gamma   90.00
#
_symmetry.space_group_name_H-M   'P 1'
#
loop_
_entity.id
_entity.type
_entity.pdbx_description
1 polymer ?
#
loop_
_entity_poly.entity_id
_entity_poly.type
_entity_poly.pdbx_seq_one_letter_code
_entity_poly.pdbx_strand_id
1 'polypeptide(L)' 'MLANFVPIQLGPNSYDDAKNYIKDKFDLLNQQSQKKEIYSHFTCATDTGNIRFVFDAVTDVIVRKHLRDVGLF' A
#
# COMPACT_ATOMS: atom_id res chain seq x y z
N MET A 1 -16.55 0.36 -12.33
CA MET A 1 -15.18 0.53 -12.83
C MET A 1 -14.39 -0.79 -12.79
N LEU A 2 -14.30 -1.49 -11.65
CA LEU A 2 -13.63 -2.81 -11.59
C LEU A 2 -14.51 -4.03 -11.93
N ALA A 3 -15.82 -3.93 -11.72
CA ALA A 3 -16.77 -5.02 -11.99
C ALA A 3 -16.77 -5.50 -13.47
N ASN A 4 -16.25 -4.69 -14.40
CA ASN A 4 -16.15 -5.04 -15.82
C ASN A 4 -14.90 -5.87 -16.15
N PHE A 5 -13.91 -5.94 -15.25
CA PHE A 5 -12.61 -6.57 -15.50
C PHE A 5 -12.37 -7.81 -14.65
N VAL A 6 -13.15 -8.02 -13.60
CA VAL A 6 -12.98 -9.15 -12.68
C VAL A 6 -14.36 -9.69 -12.27
N PRO A 7 -14.60 -11.01 -12.29
CA PRO A 7 -15.87 -11.60 -11.90
C PRO A 7 -16.01 -11.61 -10.38
N ILE A 8 -16.39 -10.46 -9.83
CA ILE A 8 -16.60 -10.27 -8.38
C ILE A 8 -17.86 -9.43 -8.21
N GLN A 9 -18.74 -9.85 -7.31
CA GLN A 9 -19.73 -8.95 -6.70
C GLN A 9 -18.97 -7.99 -5.79
N LEU A 10 -18.36 -6.97 -6.39
CA LEU A 10 -17.97 -5.78 -5.63
C LEU A 10 -19.24 -5.19 -5.04
N GLY A 11 -19.15 -4.69 -3.80
CA GLY A 11 -20.22 -3.94 -3.16
C GLY A 11 -20.51 -2.63 -3.91
N PRO A 12 -20.68 -1.48 -3.24
CA PRO A 12 -20.80 -0.21 -3.94
C PRO A 12 -19.64 -0.03 -4.95
N ASN A 13 -19.95 0.43 -6.16
CA ASN A 13 -18.97 0.61 -7.24
C ASN A 13 -18.18 1.91 -7.05
N SER A 14 -17.61 2.09 -5.86
CA SER A 14 -16.91 3.31 -5.44
C SER A 14 -15.41 3.24 -5.72
N TYR A 15 -14.75 4.40 -5.75
CA TYR A 15 -13.30 4.49 -5.86
C TYR A 15 -12.59 3.81 -4.68
N ASP A 16 -13.11 3.98 -3.46
CA ASP A 16 -12.49 3.46 -2.24
C ASP A 16 -12.61 1.94 -2.14
N ASP A 17 -13.74 1.37 -2.56
CA ASP A 17 -13.90 -0.08 -2.59
C ASP A 17 -12.96 -0.70 -3.64
N ALA A 18 -12.84 -0.04 -4.79
CA ALA A 18 -11.99 -0.49 -5.87
C ALA A 18 -10.50 -0.46 -5.50
N LYS A 19 -10.04 0.66 -4.92
CA LYS A 19 -8.63 0.80 -4.52
C LYS A 19 -8.27 -0.24 -3.45
N ASN A 20 -9.12 -0.41 -2.44
CA ASN A 20 -8.89 -1.34 -1.33
C ASN A 20 -8.90 -2.79 -1.81
N TYR A 21 -9.84 -3.16 -2.68
CA TYR A 21 -9.85 -4.49 -3.29
C TYR A 21 -8.52 -4.83 -3.97
N ILE A 22 -7.99 -3.93 -4.81
CA ILE A 22 -6.72 -4.17 -5.50
C ILE A 22 -5.58 -4.33 -4.48
N LYS A 23 -5.48 -3.42 -3.50
CA LYS A 23 -4.45 -3.50 -2.46
C LYS A 23 -4.51 -4.83 -1.72
N ASP A 24 -5.70 -5.23 -1.27
CA ASP A 24 -5.87 -6.49 -0.52
C ASP A 24 -5.47 -7.70 -1.37
N LYS A 25 -5.75 -7.69 -2.69
CA LYS A 25 -5.28 -8.74 -3.59
C LYS A 25 -3.76 -8.82 -3.67
N PHE A 26 -3.04 -7.70 -3.68
CA PHE A 26 -1.58 -7.71 -3.64
C PHE A 26 -1.03 -8.12 -2.26
N ASP A 27 -1.64 -7.64 -1.17
CA ASP A 27 -1.21 -7.98 0.18
C ASP A 27 -1.37 -9.48 0.47
N LEU A 28 -2.43 -10.11 -0.05
CA LEU A 28 -2.65 -11.56 0.05
C LEU A 28 -1.58 -12.41 -0.65
N LEU A 29 -0.80 -11.84 -1.57
CA LEU A 29 0.34 -12.55 -2.20
C LEU A 29 1.55 -12.65 -1.27
N ASN A 30 1.53 -11.95 -0.13
CA ASN A 30 2.60 -11.99 0.85
C ASN A 30 2.58 -13.28 1.68
N GLN A 31 3.27 -14.31 1.19
CA GLN A 31 3.41 -15.59 1.88
C GLN A 31 4.24 -15.52 3.18
N GLN A 32 4.93 -14.40 3.43
CA GLN A 32 5.80 -14.20 4.59
C GLN A 32 5.35 -13.02 5.45
N SER A 33 4.04 -12.81 5.60
CA SER A 33 3.46 -11.67 6.34
C SER A 33 4.00 -11.49 7.77
N GLN A 34 4.44 -12.57 8.43
CA GLN A 34 5.05 -12.53 9.76
C GLN A 34 6.50 -12.00 9.77
N LYS A 35 7.20 -12.02 8.62
CA LYS A 35 8.63 -11.65 8.50
C LYS A 35 8.87 -10.47 7.57
N LYS A 36 7.94 -10.22 6.65
CA LYS A 36 8.03 -9.19 5.62
C LYS A 36 6.76 -8.37 5.65
N GLU A 37 6.84 -7.18 6.23
CA GLU A 37 5.76 -6.21 6.18
C GLU A 37 5.72 -5.53 4.80
N ILE A 38 4.52 -5.27 4.28
CA ILE A 38 4.30 -4.53 3.04
C ILE A 38 3.76 -3.14 3.39
N TYR A 39 4.47 -2.11 2.96
CA TYR A 39 4.08 -0.70 3.15
C TYR A 39 3.51 -0.15 1.84
N SER A 40 2.18 -0.16 1.71
CA SER A 40 1.48 0.21 0.49
C SER A 40 0.97 1.66 0.54
N HIS A 41 1.21 2.43 -0.53
CA HIS A 41 0.68 3.78 -0.72
C HIS A 41 0.00 3.91 -2.09
N PHE A 42 -1.19 4.51 -2.13
CA PHE A 42 -1.79 4.93 -3.38
C PHE A 42 -1.19 6.27 -3.79
N THR A 43 -0.65 6.33 -5.01
CA THR A 43 0.07 7.50 -5.50
C THR A 43 -0.52 8.02 -6.80
N CYS A 44 -0.34 9.32 -7.01
CA CYS A 44 -0.44 9.96 -8.30
C CYS A 44 0.93 10.56 -8.62
N ALA A 45 1.67 9.91 -9.52
CA ALA A 45 3.07 10.27 -9.79
C ALA A 45 3.26 11.69 -10.35
N THR A 46 2.23 12.26 -10.97
CA THR A 46 2.24 13.62 -11.53
C THR A 46 1.78 14.69 -10.53
N ASP A 47 1.18 14.28 -9.41
CA ASP A 47 0.80 15.19 -8.33
C ASP A 47 1.98 15.39 -7.38
N THR A 48 2.62 16.55 -7.50
CA THR A 48 3.77 16.93 -6.66
C THR A 48 3.46 16.97 -5.16
N GLY A 49 2.20 17.24 -4.78
CA GLY A 49 1.77 17.23 -3.37
C GLY A 49 1.65 15.80 -2.84
N ASN A 50 0.99 14.94 -3.61
CA ASN A 50 0.85 13.52 -3.25
C ASN A 50 2.21 12.83 -3.12
N ILE A 51 3.08 13.01 -4.13
CA ILE A 51 4.35 12.29 -4.16
C ILE A 51 5.30 12.73 -3.03
N ARG A 52 5.27 14.02 -2.64
CA ARG A 52 6.05 14.52 -1.50
C ARG A 52 5.67 13.81 -0.20
N PHE A 53 4.37 13.73 0.11
CA PHE A 53 3.90 13.05 1.32
C PHE A 53 4.29 11.57 1.35
N VAL A 54 4.19 10.90 0.20
CA VAL A 54 4.55 9.49 0.07
C VAL A 54 6.04 9.27 0.30
N PHE A 55 6.90 10.12 -0.26
CA PHE A 55 8.35 10.04 -0.04
C PHE A 55 8.74 10.27 1.43
N ASP A 56 8.09 11.21 2.11
CA ASP A 56 8.32 11.47 3.54
C ASP A 56 7.95 10.23 4.37
N ALA A 57 6.79 9.61 4.10
CA ALA A 57 6.35 8.39 4.77
C ALA A 57 7.28 7.20 4.53
N VAL A 58 7.74 6.99 3.29
CA VAL A 58 8.68 5.91 2.94
C VAL A 58 10.03 6.12 3.62
N THR A 59 10.52 7.35 3.67
CA THR A 59 11.79 7.69 4.35
C THR A 59 11.74 7.33 5.83
N ASP A 60 10.66 7.70 6.51
CA ASP A 60 10.43 7.39 7.92
C ASP A 60 10.39 5.87 8.18
N VAL A 61 9.72 5.10 7.32
CA VAL A 61 9.71 3.62 7.41
C VAL A 61 11.12 3.02 7.28
N ILE A 62 11.93 3.51 6.33
CA ILE A 62 13.30 3.03 6.12
C ILE A 62 14.17 3.34 7.35
N VAL A 63 14.10 4.57 7.86
CA VAL A 63 14.86 4.98 9.05
C VAL A 63 14.46 4.15 10.25
N ARG A 64 13.15 3.99 10.52
CA ARG A 64 12.65 3.15 11.63
C ARG A 64 13.09 1.70 11.51
N LYS A 65 13.06 1.14 10.29
CA LYS A 65 13.54 -0.22 10.06
C LYS A 65 15.03 -0.33 10.39
N HIS A 66 15.84 0.60 9.91
CA HIS A 66 17.28 0.60 10.18
C HIS A 66 17.58 0.75 11.68
N LEU A 67 16.88 1.63 12.39
CA LEU A 67 17.04 1.81 13.83
C LEU A 67 16.73 0.53 14.63
N ARG A 68 15.68 -0.21 14.25
CA ARG A 68 15.38 -1.53 14.83
C ARG A 68 16.48 -2.55 14.54
N ASP A 69 17.01 -2.58 13.32
CA ASP A 69 18.04 -3.55 12.92
C ASP A 69 19.36 -3.34 13.68
N VAL A 70 19.65 -2.12 14.14
CA VAL A 70 20.84 -1.80 14.96
C VAL A 70 20.57 -1.78 16.47
N GLY A 71 19.36 -2.14 16.91
CA GLY A 71 18.99 -2.22 18.33
C GLY A 71 18.83 -0.88 19.05
N LEU A 72 18.55 0.19 18.31
CA LEU A 72 18.28 1.52 18.86
C LEU A 72 16.79 1.77 19.15
N PHE A 73 15.98 0.73 19.07
CA PHE A 73 14.53 0.74 19.27
C PHE A 73 14.04 -0.58 19.86
#